data_AF-A0ABC9U9X9-F1
#
_entry.id   AF-A0ABC9U9X9-F1
#
_cell.length_a   1.000
_cell.length_b   1.000
_cell.length_c   1.000
_cell.angle_alpha   90.00
_cell.angle_beta   90.00
_cell.angle_gamma   90.00
#
_symmetry.space_group_name_H-M   'P 1'
#
loop_
_entity.id
_entity.type
_entity.pdbx_description
1 polymer ?
#
loop_
_entity_poly.entity_id
_entity_poly.type
_entity_poly.pdbx_seq_one_letter_code
_entity_poly.pdbx_strand_id
1 'polypeptide(L)'
;MVKDLKPEQIEIINRIVFEQIEKMQASVAKIVAETERTTHQQLQDSGIDMIDFYPANKDYLMMTLVQHLIDQVHGGNMVLAQKMISMEAKRLNISVHVEAD
;
A
#
# COMPACT_ATOMS: atom_id res chain seq x y z
N MET A 1 -13.31 20.95 -20.06
CA MET A 1 -14.46 20.67 -19.18
C MET A 1 -14.21 19.34 -18.49
N VAL A 2 -14.06 19.35 -17.16
CA VAL A 2 -14.19 18.11 -16.37
C VAL A 2 -15.67 17.73 -16.49
N LYS A 3 -15.98 16.54 -17.01
CA LYS A 3 -17.34 16.04 -16.95
C LYS A 3 -17.59 15.59 -15.52
N ASP A 4 -18.51 16.24 -14.83
CA ASP A 4 -18.94 15.80 -13.50
C ASP A 4 -19.57 14.41 -13.62
N LEU A 5 -19.15 13.51 -12.72
CA LEU A 5 -19.68 12.16 -12.66
C LEU A 5 -21.08 12.20 -12.05
N LYS A 6 -22.01 11.42 -12.60
CA LYS A 6 -23.31 11.22 -11.95
C LYS A 6 -23.15 10.44 -10.64
N PRO A 7 -24.02 10.64 -9.64
CA PRO A 7 -23.97 9.91 -8.37
C PRO A 7 -23.89 8.37 -8.54
N GLU A 8 -24.68 7.82 -9.47
CA GLU A 8 -24.68 6.39 -9.81
C GLU A 8 -23.32 5.90 -10.35
N GLN A 9 -22.62 6.75 -11.11
CA GLN A 9 -21.29 6.43 -11.64
C GLN A 9 -20.24 6.44 -10.51
N ILE A 10 -20.36 7.39 -9.58
CA ILE A 10 -19.50 7.47 -8.38
C ILE A 10 -19.68 6.20 -7.52
N GLU A 11 -20.91 5.74 -7.33
CA GLU A 11 -21.20 4.51 -6.58
C GLU A 11 -20.55 3.28 -7.22
N ILE A 12 -20.71 3.11 -8.54
CA ILE A 12 -20.09 2.01 -9.28
C ILE A 12 -18.56 2.05 -9.19
N ILE A 13 -17.96 3.24 -9.37
CA ILE A 13 -16.51 3.44 -9.26
C ILE A 13 -16.03 3.06 -7.86
N ASN A 14 -16.68 3.58 -6.82
CA ASN A 14 -16.32 3.29 -5.44
C ASN A 14 -16.38 1.79 -5.17
N ARG A 15 -17.47 1.10 -5.54
CA ARG A 15 -17.61 -0.33 -5.33
C ARG A 15 -16.46 -1.13 -5.99
N ILE A 16 -16.16 -0.84 -7.25
CA ILE A 16 -15.09 -1.54 -7.98
C ILE A 16 -13.72 -1.25 -7.34
N VAL A 17 -13.44 0.02 -7.02
CA VAL A 17 -12.16 0.43 -6.44
C VAL A 17 -11.96 -0.22 -5.06
N PHE A 18 -12.97 -0.20 -4.19
CA PHE A 18 -12.88 -0.83 -2.87
C PHE A 18 -12.69 -2.34 -2.95
N GLU A 19 -13.40 -3.03 -3.85
CA GLU A 19 -13.20 -4.47 -4.06
C GLU A 19 -11.75 -4.79 -4.49
N GLN A 20 -11.16 -3.96 -5.36
CA GLN A 20 -9.77 -4.14 -5.76
C GLN A 20 -8.78 -3.79 -4.63
N ILE A 21 -9.09 -2.80 -3.78
CA ILE A 21 -8.29 -2.49 -2.60
C ILE A 21 -8.28 -3.67 -1.62
N GLU A 22 -9.42 -4.30 -1.37
CA GLU A 22 -9.50 -5.49 -0.52
C GLU A 22 -8.68 -6.66 -1.09
N LYS A 23 -8.77 -6.91 -2.39
CA LYS A 23 -7.95 -7.94 -3.07
C LYS A 23 -6.45 -7.62 -3.00
N MET A 24 -6.09 -6.35 -3.13
CA MET A 24 -4.71 -5.89 -2.98
C MET A 24 -4.22 -6.12 -1.55
N GLN A 25 -5.00 -5.77 -0.53
CA GLN A 25 -4.65 -6.00 0.88
C GLN A 25 -4.44 -7.49 1.19
N ALA A 26 -5.33 -8.36 0.69
CA ALA A 26 -5.18 -9.81 0.84
C ALA A 26 -3.90 -10.32 0.15
N SER A 27 -3.56 -9.76 -1.01
CA SER A 27 -2.34 -10.11 -1.75
C SER A 27 -1.08 -9.68 -1.01
N VAL A 28 -1.06 -8.49 -0.40
CA VAL A 28 0.05 -8.03 0.46
C VAL A 28 0.23 -8.95 1.66
N ALA A 29 -0.86 -9.34 2.34
CA ALA A 29 -0.80 -10.28 3.45
C ALA A 29 -0.21 -11.64 3.03
N LYS A 30 -0.57 -12.13 1.84
CA LYS A 30 0.01 -13.35 1.27
C LYS A 30 1.50 -13.21 1.01
N ILE A 31 1.95 -12.11 0.41
CA ILE A 31 3.38 -11.85 0.14
C ILE A 31 4.18 -11.86 1.44
N VAL A 32 3.67 -11.21 2.50
CA VAL A 32 4.33 -11.19 3.81
C VAL A 32 4.46 -12.61 4.38
N ALA A 33 3.38 -13.40 4.37
CA ALA A 33 3.40 -14.78 4.86
C ALA A 33 4.34 -15.69 4.05
N GLU A 34 4.37 -15.53 2.72
CA GLU A 34 5.29 -16.28 1.87
C GLU A 34 6.75 -15.91 2.12
N THR A 35 7.03 -14.61 2.30
CA THR A 35 8.37 -14.10 2.60
C THR A 35 8.87 -14.62 3.95
N GLU A 36 8.02 -14.57 4.98
CA GLU A 36 8.31 -15.11 6.31
C GLU A 36 8.67 -16.61 6.20
N ARG A 37 7.80 -17.41 5.58
CA ARG A 37 8.02 -18.85 5.40
C ARG A 37 9.32 -19.15 4.65
N THR A 38 9.58 -18.47 3.53
CA THR A 38 10.79 -18.69 2.73
C THR A 38 12.05 -18.33 3.50
N THR A 39 12.01 -17.22 4.26
CA THR A 39 13.15 -16.79 5.08
C THR A 39 13.44 -17.82 6.17
N HIS A 40 12.40 -18.31 6.84
CA HIS A 40 12.54 -19.34 7.87
C HIS A 40 13.12 -20.65 7.32
N GLN A 41 12.65 -21.08 6.15
CA GLN A 41 13.20 -22.27 5.50
C GLN A 41 14.69 -22.11 5.20
N GLN A 42 15.10 -20.96 4.64
CA GLN A 42 16.50 -20.71 4.31
C GLN A 42 17.41 -20.65 5.55
N LEU A 43 16.91 -20.12 6.66
CA LEU A 43 17.64 -20.10 7.93
C LEU A 43 17.80 -21.51 8.50
N GLN A 44 16.74 -22.32 8.48
CA GLN A 44 16.80 -23.73 8.90
C GLN A 44 17.75 -24.55 8.02
N ASP A 45 17.68 -24.37 6.70
CA ASP A 45 18.59 -25.02 5.74
C ASP A 45 20.06 -24.62 5.98
N SER A 46 20.29 -23.46 6.59
CA SER A 46 21.61 -22.96 6.99
C SER A 46 22.03 -23.40 8.40
N GLY A 47 21.24 -24.24 9.08
CA GLY A 47 21.52 -24.75 10.43
C GLY A 47 21.27 -23.74 11.56
N ILE A 48 20.51 -22.67 11.31
CA ILE A 48 20.16 -21.67 12.32
C ILE A 48 18.89 -22.12 13.03
N ASP A 49 19.00 -22.35 14.34
CA ASP A 49 17.85 -22.62 15.21
C ASP A 49 17.11 -21.31 15.52
N MET A 50 15.79 -21.35 15.40
CA MET A 50 14.91 -20.18 15.51
C MET A 50 14.22 -20.06 16.86
N ILE A 51 14.53 -20.94 17.82
CA ILE A 51 13.89 -20.98 19.15
C ILE A 51 14.11 -19.67 19.94
N ASP A 52 15.20 -18.95 19.68
CA ASP A 52 15.56 -17.70 20.37
C ASP A 52 15.51 -16.45 19.48
N PHE A 53 15.35 -16.61 18.16
CA PHE A 53 15.34 -15.50 17.21
C PHE A 53 14.39 -15.81 16.06
N TYR A 54 13.34 -14.99 15.92
CA TYR A 54 12.33 -15.08 14.86
C TYR A 54 12.50 -13.90 13.89
N PRO A 55 13.59 -13.86 13.09
CA PRO A 55 13.86 -12.78 12.15
C PRO A 55 12.84 -12.81 11.02
N ALA A 56 12.51 -11.64 10.48
CA ALA A 56 11.55 -11.52 9.38
C ALA A 56 10.16 -12.10 9.70
N ASN A 57 9.74 -12.01 10.96
CA ASN A 57 8.36 -12.29 11.32
C ASN A 57 7.38 -11.32 10.64
N LYS A 58 6.11 -11.72 10.59
CA LYS A 58 5.05 -10.94 9.95
C LYS A 58 5.04 -9.45 10.34
N ASP A 59 5.20 -9.14 11.62
CA ASP A 59 5.13 -7.75 12.10
C ASP A 59 6.34 -6.93 11.64
N TYR A 60 7.54 -7.50 11.73
CA TYR A 60 8.76 -6.88 11.23
C TYR A 60 8.73 -6.65 9.70
N LEU A 61 8.26 -7.65 8.95
CA LEU A 61 8.11 -7.55 7.50
C LEU A 61 7.08 -6.50 7.09
N MET A 62 5.94 -6.45 7.80
CA MET A 62 4.93 -5.42 7.56
C MET A 62 5.49 -4.02 7.83
N MET A 63 6.19 -3.84 8.95
CA MET A 63 6.80 -2.54 9.29
C MET A 63 7.85 -2.12 8.26
N THR A 64 8.67 -3.06 7.77
CA THR A 64 9.66 -2.81 6.72
C THR A 64 8.99 -2.36 5.42
N LEU A 65 7.90 -3.00 5.02
CA LEU A 65 7.12 -2.62 3.84
C LEU A 65 6.51 -1.22 4.01
N VAL A 66 5.91 -0.93 5.16
CA VAL A 66 5.32 0.38 5.46
C VAL A 66 6.39 1.47 5.42
N GLN A 67 7.54 1.25 6.06
CA GLN A 67 8.64 2.21 6.03
C GLN A 67 9.12 2.48 4.61
N HIS A 68 9.28 1.44 3.78
CA HIS A 68 9.68 1.60 2.38
C HIS A 68 8.68 2.47 1.59
N LEU A 69 7.38 2.25 1.79
CA LEU A 69 6.33 3.04 1.14
C LEU A 69 6.32 4.49 1.64
N ILE A 70 6.51 4.69 2.95
CA ILE A 70 6.65 6.02 3.55
C ILE A 70 7.86 6.74 2.95
N ASP A 71 9.01 6.08 2.84
CA ASP A 71 10.23 6.69 2.27
C ASP A 71 10.02 7.08 0.80
N GLN A 72 9.23 6.33 0.03
CA GLN A 72 8.89 6.72 -1.34
C GLN A 72 8.03 7.99 -1.42
N VAL A 73 7.14 8.20 -0.44
CA VAL A 73 6.25 9.36 -0.38
C VAL A 73 6.97 10.56 0.25
N HIS A 74 7.65 10.36 1.38
CA HIS A 74 8.35 11.38 2.16
C HIS A 74 9.75 11.71 1.63
N GLY A 75 10.38 10.84 0.86
CA GLY A 75 11.69 11.06 0.22
C GLY A 75 11.70 12.16 -0.84
N GLY A 76 10.69 13.05 -0.83
CA GLY A 76 10.64 14.25 -1.67
C GLY A 76 9.97 14.05 -3.02
N ASN A 77 9.22 12.97 -3.25
CA ASN A 77 8.46 12.80 -4.50
C ASN A 77 7.19 13.67 -4.49
N MET A 78 7.37 14.98 -4.64
CA MET A 78 6.29 15.97 -4.64
C MET A 78 5.25 15.68 -5.73
N VAL A 79 5.67 15.11 -6.86
CA VAL A 79 4.76 14.71 -7.95
C VAL A 79 3.82 13.58 -7.50
N LEU A 80 4.33 12.58 -6.78
CA LEU A 80 3.52 11.51 -6.22
C LEU A 80 2.55 12.06 -5.16
N ALA A 81 3.03 12.92 -4.25
CA ALA A 81 2.20 13.54 -3.22
C ALA A 81 1.05 14.38 -3.82
N GLN A 82 1.36 15.25 -4.79
CA GLN A 82 0.34 16.05 -5.50
C GLN A 82 -0.68 15.18 -6.23
N LYS A 83 -0.22 14.09 -6.86
CA LYS A 83 -1.08 13.14 -7.56
C LYS A 83 -2.03 12.43 -6.60
N MET A 84 -1.56 12.01 -5.43
CA MET A 84 -2.38 11.38 -4.40
C MET A 84 -3.47 12.32 -3.88
N ILE A 85 -3.10 13.57 -3.53
CA ILE A 85 -4.06 14.59 -3.08
C ILE A 85 -5.12 14.86 -4.16
N SER A 86 -4.69 15.01 -5.41
CA SER A 86 -5.61 15.26 -6.54
C SER A 86 -6.55 14.09 -6.81
N MET A 87 -6.09 12.85 -6.61
CA MET A 87 -6.91 11.65 -6.76
C MET A 87 -7.97 11.55 -5.66
N GLU A 88 -7.59 11.82 -4.40
CA GLU A 88 -8.55 11.83 -3.28
C GLU A 88 -9.57 12.97 -3.43
N ALA A 89 -9.13 14.15 -3.86
CA ALA A 89 -10.02 15.27 -4.16
C ALA A 89 -11.09 14.88 -5.20
N LYS A 90 -10.66 14.25 -6.31
CA LYS A 90 -11.58 13.74 -7.34
C LYS A 90 -12.52 12.67 -6.79
N ARG A 91 -12.03 11.74 -5.96
CA ARG A 91 -12.86 10.69 -5.35
C ARG A 91 -13.95 11.27 -4.45
N LEU A 92 -13.62 12.31 -3.70
CA LEU A 92 -14.55 13.02 -2.81
C LEU A 92 -15.40 14.07 -3.53
N ASN A 93 -15.21 14.25 -4.85
CA ASN A 93 -15.85 15.28 -5.66
C ASN A 93 -15.64 16.70 -5.09
N ILE A 94 -14.44 16.97 -4.55
CA ILE A 94 -14.02 18.27 -4.04
C ILE A 94 -12.91 18.84 -4.93
N SER A 95 -12.86 20.17 -5.05
CA SER A 95 -11.75 20.86 -5.71
C SER A 95 -10.67 21.18 -4.68
N VAL A 96 -9.42 20.84 -4.99
CA VAL A 96 -8.27 21.19 -4.17
C VAL A 96 -7.31 21.99 -5.04
N HIS A 97 -6.95 23.18 -4.59
CA HIS A 97 -5.85 23.94 -5.17
C HIS A 97 -4.57 23.53 -4.43
N VAL A 98 -3.61 22.96 -5.15
CA VAL A 98 -2.28 22.66 -4.61
C VAL A 98 -1.33 23.66 -5.25
N GLU A 99 -0.80 24.57 -4.44
CA GLU A 99 0.25 25.50 -4.88
C GLU A 99 1.51 24.68 -5.20
N ALA A 100 2.05 24.89 -6.39
CA ALA A 100 3.35 24.37 -6.76
C ALA A 100 4.34 25.54 -6.69
N ASP A 101 5.30 25.46 -5.77
CA ASP A 101 6.51 26.28 -5.82
C ASP A 101 7.39 25.86 -7.01
#